data_AF-A0A946YWW5-F1
#
_entry.id   AF-A0A946YWW5-F1
#
_cell.length_a   1.000
_cell.length_b   1.000
_cell.length_c   1.000
_cell.angle_alpha   90.00
_cell.angle_beta   90.00
_cell.angle_gamma   90.00
#
_symmetry.space_group_name_H-M   'P 1'
#
loop_
_entity.id
_entity.type
_entity.pdbx_description
1 polymer ?
#
loop_
_entity_poly.entity_id
_entity_poly.type
_entity_poly.pdbx_seq_one_letter_code
_entity_poly.pdbx_strand_id
1 'polypeptide(L)'
;MRNPMSGLFEALHSGEAVEDRFGARATIDTPLRGSQSVPEWARDEARWLDEHDAVVHPLNHIVTDTHASAEYNLAISHNGASIDLPLHLVAELEGDKISALRAYHSTYPLTREHLIRPPLVPPNPSLEPGPPVGAYEAAMAAGDPAALDALFEADGYVREPAGASFKHKGADRMSFYGPAFSGGPVPLKLCTIIDDGAALAFEYVCDRWGPADLPPQAGSAVYVRSASGLLDAVRIYDDVAPPPELFE
;
A
#
# COMPACT_ATOMS: atom_id res chain seq x y z
N MET A 1 -24.87 -2.24 -4.22
CA MET A 1 -24.38 -0.88 -4.49
C MET A 1 -23.07 -1.03 -5.27
N ARG A 2 -22.88 -0.33 -6.39
CA ARG A 2 -21.63 -0.45 -7.16
C ARG A 2 -20.55 0.28 -6.35
N ASN A 3 -19.50 -0.42 -5.94
CA ASN A 3 -18.41 0.22 -5.23
C ASN A 3 -17.74 1.26 -6.17
N PRO A 4 -17.62 2.53 -5.76
CA PRO A 4 -17.10 3.59 -6.64
C PRO A 4 -15.59 3.45 -6.94
N MET A 5 -14.84 2.71 -6.12
CA MET A 5 -13.42 2.40 -6.30
C MET A 5 -13.13 1.24 -7.26
N SER A 6 -14.10 0.34 -7.47
CA SER A 6 -13.90 -0.82 -8.33
C SER A 6 -13.72 -0.38 -9.79
N GLY A 7 -12.67 -0.86 -10.45
CA GLY A 7 -12.44 -0.54 -11.85
C GLY A 7 -11.96 0.90 -12.09
N LEU A 8 -11.39 1.57 -11.08
CA LEU A 8 -11.07 3.00 -11.18
C LEU A 8 -9.89 3.25 -12.12
N PHE A 9 -8.82 2.48 -12.01
CA PHE A 9 -7.64 2.63 -12.87
C PHE A 9 -7.86 2.06 -14.26
N GLU A 10 -8.69 1.03 -14.40
CA GLU A 10 -9.12 0.49 -15.69
C GLU A 10 -9.95 1.53 -16.47
N ALA A 11 -10.85 2.24 -15.77
CA ALA A 11 -11.64 3.32 -16.37
C ALA A 11 -10.74 4.49 -16.81
N LEU A 12 -9.82 4.95 -15.96
CA LEU A 12 -8.83 5.97 -16.31
C LEU A 12 -8.00 5.57 -17.54
N HIS A 13 -7.48 4.34 -17.55
CA HIS A 13 -6.69 3.80 -18.66
C HIS A 13 -7.50 3.70 -19.97
N SER A 14 -8.80 3.41 -19.87
CA SER A 14 -9.69 3.29 -21.03
C SER A 14 -10.28 4.64 -21.49
N GLY A 15 -9.93 5.75 -20.82
CA GLY A 15 -10.47 7.08 -21.11
C GLY A 15 -11.93 7.27 -20.70
N GLU A 16 -12.45 6.42 -19.82
CA GLU A 16 -13.79 6.59 -19.23
C GLU A 16 -13.76 7.71 -18.16
N ALA A 17 -14.83 8.50 -18.10
CA ALA A 17 -15.01 9.50 -17.05
C ALA A 17 -15.18 8.80 -15.69
N VAL A 18 -14.54 9.35 -14.66
CA VAL A 18 -14.57 8.80 -13.28
C VAL A 18 -15.02 9.82 -12.25
N GLU A 19 -15.17 11.08 -12.64
CA GLU A 19 -15.49 12.21 -11.75
C GLU A 19 -16.86 12.04 -11.09
N ASP A 20 -17.79 11.36 -11.73
CA ASP A 20 -19.12 11.07 -11.19
C ASP A 20 -19.08 10.12 -9.99
N ARG A 21 -17.97 9.41 -9.77
CA ARG A 21 -17.76 8.52 -8.62
C ARG A 21 -17.38 9.27 -7.34
N PHE A 22 -17.05 10.56 -7.46
CA PHE A 22 -16.56 11.39 -6.36
C PHE A 22 -17.63 12.36 -5.85
N GLY A 23 -17.56 12.69 -4.57
CA GLY A 23 -18.32 13.78 -3.98
C GLY A 23 -17.79 15.13 -4.45
N ALA A 24 -18.64 16.17 -4.42
CA ALA A 24 -18.28 17.51 -4.91
C ALA A 24 -17.10 18.18 -4.19
N ARG A 25 -16.74 17.69 -3.01
CA ARG A 25 -15.61 18.17 -2.18
C ARG A 25 -14.51 17.13 -2.01
N ALA A 26 -14.50 16.11 -2.86
CA ALA A 26 -13.56 15.03 -2.70
C ALA A 26 -12.10 15.50 -2.85
N THR A 27 -11.22 14.94 -2.03
CA THR A 27 -9.78 15.19 -2.09
C THR A 27 -9.06 13.97 -2.64
N ILE A 28 -7.95 14.19 -3.34
CA ILE A 28 -7.10 13.12 -3.85
C ILE A 28 -5.65 13.44 -3.51
N ASP A 29 -4.90 12.47 -2.98
CA ASP A 29 -3.47 12.63 -2.70
C ASP A 29 -2.65 11.46 -3.25
N THR A 30 -1.70 11.75 -4.14
CA THR A 30 -0.87 10.74 -4.82
C THR A 30 0.63 10.92 -4.55
N PRO A 31 1.46 9.86 -4.61
CA PRO A 31 2.88 9.96 -4.31
C PRO A 31 3.64 10.99 -5.15
N LEU A 32 3.33 11.09 -6.45
CA LEU A 32 4.06 11.96 -7.37
C LEU A 32 3.57 13.42 -7.40
N ARG A 33 2.33 13.68 -6.97
CA ARG A 33 1.68 14.99 -7.19
C ARG A 33 1.07 15.61 -5.93
N GLY A 34 1.03 14.87 -4.81
CA GLY A 34 0.38 15.30 -3.59
C GLY A 34 -1.11 15.55 -3.79
N SER A 35 -1.66 16.50 -3.02
CA SER A 35 -3.08 16.85 -3.05
C SER A 35 -3.50 17.51 -4.36
N GLN A 36 -4.56 16.99 -4.98
CA GLN A 36 -5.14 17.48 -6.23
C GLN A 36 -6.67 17.50 -6.18
N SER A 37 -7.30 18.30 -7.05
CA SER A 37 -8.73 18.17 -7.33
C SER A 37 -9.01 16.94 -8.20
N VAL A 38 -10.24 16.41 -8.14
CA VAL A 38 -10.65 15.23 -8.92
C VAL A 38 -10.41 15.40 -10.44
N PRO A 39 -10.81 16.52 -11.08
CA PRO A 39 -10.61 16.66 -12.52
C PRO A 39 -9.14 16.77 -12.94
N GLU A 40 -8.31 17.41 -12.10
CA GLU A 40 -6.86 17.51 -12.36
C GLU A 40 -6.20 16.15 -12.24
N TRP A 41 -6.49 15.43 -11.16
CA TRP A 41 -5.99 14.08 -10.95
C TRP A 41 -6.40 13.14 -12.08
N ALA A 42 -7.68 13.08 -12.44
CA ALA A 42 -8.17 12.16 -13.47
C ALA A 42 -7.47 12.40 -14.81
N ARG A 43 -7.33 13.67 -15.22
CA ARG A 43 -6.60 14.06 -16.43
C ARG A 43 -5.12 13.71 -16.36
N ASP A 44 -4.46 14.03 -15.24
CA ASP A 44 -3.01 13.86 -15.11
C ASP A 44 -2.62 12.39 -14.95
N GLU A 45 -3.47 11.58 -14.30
CA GLU A 45 -3.27 10.15 -14.14
C GLU A 45 -3.52 9.40 -15.45
N ALA A 46 -4.60 9.72 -16.17
CA ALA A 46 -4.85 9.15 -17.50
C ALA A 46 -3.70 9.47 -18.48
N ARG A 47 -3.21 10.72 -18.49
CA ARG A 47 -2.05 11.11 -19.29
C ARG A 47 -0.80 10.33 -18.88
N TRP A 48 -0.55 10.17 -17.58
CA TRP A 48 0.63 9.44 -17.11
C TRP A 48 0.59 7.96 -17.47
N LEU A 49 -0.57 7.32 -17.41
CA LEU A 49 -0.77 5.94 -17.84
C LEU A 49 -0.48 5.78 -19.34
N ASP A 50 -0.94 6.71 -20.17
CA ASP A 50 -0.68 6.74 -21.62
C ASP A 50 0.80 6.97 -21.94
N GLU A 51 1.42 7.98 -21.31
CA GLU A 51 2.85 8.31 -21.47
C GLU A 51 3.80 7.16 -21.11
N HIS A 52 3.34 6.23 -20.26
CA HIS A 52 4.13 5.09 -19.78
C HIS A 52 3.70 3.75 -20.37
N ASP A 53 2.90 3.74 -21.45
CA ASP A 53 2.40 2.51 -22.07
C ASP A 53 1.79 1.52 -21.05
N ALA A 54 1.07 2.05 -20.05
CA ALA A 54 0.69 1.29 -18.87
C ALA A 54 -0.28 0.15 -19.21
N VAL A 55 -0.12 -1.00 -18.56
CA VAL A 55 -1.10 -2.08 -18.50
C VAL A 55 -1.57 -2.23 -17.06
N VAL A 56 -2.88 -2.09 -16.85
CA VAL A 56 -3.50 -2.15 -15.52
C VAL A 56 -3.89 -3.58 -15.17
N HIS A 57 -3.32 -4.12 -14.09
CA HIS A 57 -3.67 -5.43 -13.55
C HIS A 57 -4.36 -5.27 -12.18
N PRO A 58 -5.69 -5.39 -12.09
CA PRO A 58 -6.37 -5.40 -10.80
C PRO A 58 -6.00 -6.67 -10.02
N LEU A 59 -5.74 -6.51 -8.72
CA LEU A 59 -5.31 -7.61 -7.85
C LEU A 59 -6.38 -7.97 -6.82
N ASN A 60 -6.90 -6.96 -6.13
CA ASN A 60 -7.79 -7.17 -4.99
C ASN A 60 -8.61 -5.92 -4.70
N HIS A 61 -9.73 -6.10 -4.02
CA HIS A 61 -10.63 -5.02 -3.69
C HIS A 61 -11.41 -5.36 -2.41
N ILE A 62 -11.42 -4.43 -1.46
CA ILE A 62 -12.09 -4.57 -0.16
C ILE A 62 -13.06 -3.40 -0.02
N VAL A 63 -14.26 -3.66 0.48
CA VAL A 63 -15.30 -2.64 0.67
C VAL A 63 -15.94 -2.79 2.02
N THR A 64 -16.03 -1.69 2.75
CA THR A 64 -16.87 -1.55 3.94
C THR A 64 -17.88 -0.44 3.70
N ASP A 65 -18.72 -0.15 4.70
CA ASP A 65 -19.72 0.92 4.60
C ASP A 65 -19.08 2.31 4.52
N THR A 66 -17.86 2.48 5.01
CA THR A 66 -17.19 3.78 5.15
C THR A 66 -15.91 3.90 4.35
N HIS A 67 -15.34 2.79 3.90
CA HIS A 67 -14.05 2.78 3.21
C HIS A 67 -14.02 1.76 2.09
N ALA A 68 -13.10 1.96 1.15
CA ALA A 68 -12.74 0.96 0.16
C ALA A 68 -11.23 0.94 -0.07
N SER A 69 -10.72 -0.24 -0.39
CA SER A 69 -9.34 -0.49 -0.75
C SER A 69 -9.29 -1.15 -2.13
N ALA A 70 -8.40 -0.71 -3.02
CA ALA A 70 -8.20 -1.33 -4.32
C ALA A 70 -6.70 -1.48 -4.60
N GLU A 71 -6.28 -2.68 -4.98
CA GLU A 71 -4.90 -3.00 -5.31
C GLU A 71 -4.77 -3.22 -6.81
N TYR A 72 -3.74 -2.60 -7.40
CA TYR A 72 -3.35 -2.76 -8.80
C TYR A 72 -1.86 -3.08 -8.89
N ASN A 73 -1.46 -3.73 -9.97
CA ASN A 73 -0.09 -3.71 -10.48
C ASN A 73 -0.11 -3.03 -11.84
N LEU A 74 0.64 -1.95 -11.99
CA LEU A 74 0.78 -1.24 -13.26
C LEU A 74 2.07 -1.74 -13.91
N ALA A 75 1.95 -2.48 -15.01
CA ALA A 75 3.11 -2.77 -15.84
C ALA A 75 3.35 -1.57 -16.76
N ILE A 76 4.47 -0.88 -16.59
CA ILE A 76 4.76 0.39 -17.27
C ILE A 76 6.11 0.35 -17.98
N SER A 77 6.27 1.23 -18.97
CA SER A 77 7.54 1.59 -19.61
C SER A 77 8.04 2.90 -19.02
N HIS A 78 9.24 2.91 -18.43
CA HIS A 78 9.84 4.10 -17.85
C HIS A 78 11.35 4.12 -18.14
N ASN A 79 11.84 5.19 -18.79
CA ASN A 79 13.25 5.34 -19.19
C ASN A 79 13.83 4.13 -19.95
N GLY A 80 12.99 3.47 -20.78
CA GLY A 80 13.38 2.28 -21.55
C GLY A 80 13.42 0.97 -20.76
N ALA A 81 13.02 0.98 -19.49
CA ALA A 81 12.86 -0.22 -18.66
C ALA A 81 11.39 -0.54 -18.44
N SER A 82 11.07 -1.83 -18.39
CA SER A 82 9.76 -2.30 -17.91
C SER A 82 9.78 -2.34 -16.38
N ILE A 83 8.77 -1.74 -15.76
CA ILE A 83 8.61 -1.70 -14.30
C ILE A 83 7.23 -2.28 -13.97
N ASP A 84 7.21 -3.19 -12.99
CA ASP A 84 6.00 -3.52 -12.25
C ASP A 84 5.85 -2.53 -11.10
N LEU A 85 4.88 -1.63 -11.18
CA LEU A 85 4.59 -0.65 -10.15
C LEU A 85 3.34 -1.06 -9.36
N PRO A 86 3.53 -1.61 -8.15
CA PRO A 86 2.44 -1.81 -7.21
C PRO A 86 1.75 -0.51 -6.85
N LEU A 87 0.43 -0.50 -6.95
CA LEU A 87 -0.40 0.60 -6.52
C LEU A 87 -1.46 0.10 -5.55
N HIS A 88 -1.63 0.83 -4.45
CA HIS A 88 -2.74 0.64 -3.55
C HIS A 88 -3.48 1.95 -3.37
N LEU A 89 -4.81 1.87 -3.46
CA LEU A 89 -5.70 2.98 -3.27
C LEU A 89 -6.54 2.73 -2.02
N VAL A 90 -6.62 3.75 -1.17
CA VAL A 90 -7.52 3.78 -0.02
C VAL A 90 -8.49 4.94 -0.20
N ALA A 91 -9.77 4.65 -0.08
CA ALA A 91 -10.84 5.63 -0.20
C ALA A 91 -11.70 5.68 1.06
N GLU A 92 -12.09 6.90 1.42
CA GLU A 92 -13.22 7.15 2.31
C GLU A 92 -14.49 7.33 1.47
N LEU A 93 -15.60 6.83 2.00
CA LEU A 93 -16.89 6.81 1.33
C LEU A 93 -17.91 7.68 2.08
N GLU A 94 -18.67 8.46 1.33
CA GLU A 94 -19.89 9.12 1.78
C GLU A 94 -21.06 8.59 0.93
N GLY A 95 -21.73 7.56 1.44
CA GLY A 95 -22.74 6.82 0.68
C GLY A 95 -22.13 6.07 -0.50
N ASP A 96 -22.55 6.40 -1.72
CA ASP A 96 -22.05 5.77 -2.96
C ASP A 96 -20.94 6.59 -3.64
N LYS A 97 -20.39 7.61 -2.95
CA LYS A 97 -19.36 8.50 -3.47
C LYS A 97 -18.06 8.39 -2.69
N ILE A 98 -16.95 8.58 -3.39
CA ILE A 98 -15.62 8.77 -2.79
C ILE A 98 -15.55 10.19 -2.23
N SER A 99 -15.28 10.33 -0.93
CA SER A 99 -15.06 11.62 -0.26
C SER A 99 -13.58 11.97 -0.11
N ALA A 100 -12.71 10.96 -0.04
CA ALA A 100 -11.26 11.14 -0.10
C ALA A 100 -10.62 9.92 -0.76
N LEU A 101 -9.56 10.13 -1.55
CA LEU A 101 -8.77 9.08 -2.18
C LEU A 101 -7.28 9.29 -1.90
N ARG A 102 -6.59 8.26 -1.43
CA ARG A 102 -5.16 8.28 -1.19
C ARG A 102 -4.52 7.13 -1.94
N ALA A 103 -3.50 7.44 -2.73
CA ALA A 103 -2.71 6.47 -3.45
C ALA A 103 -1.38 6.22 -2.74
N TYR A 104 -0.94 4.97 -2.77
CA TYR A 104 0.28 4.46 -2.18
C TYR A 104 1.02 3.59 -3.18
N HIS A 105 2.26 3.98 -3.49
CA HIS A 105 3.23 3.19 -4.24
C HIS A 105 4.62 3.75 -3.93
N SER A 106 5.66 2.94 -4.09
CA SER A 106 7.02 3.46 -4.01
C SER A 106 7.32 4.32 -5.22
N THR A 107 8.05 5.41 -5.03
CA THR A 107 8.58 6.21 -6.14
C THR A 107 9.98 5.75 -6.54
N TYR A 108 10.65 4.95 -5.70
CA TYR A 108 12.00 4.44 -5.94
C TYR A 108 12.19 3.74 -7.31
N PRO A 109 11.27 2.88 -7.81
CA PRO A 109 11.42 2.31 -9.14
C PRO A 109 11.46 3.36 -10.27
N LEU A 110 10.80 4.50 -10.07
CA LEU A 110 10.68 5.59 -11.04
C LEU A 110 11.84 6.60 -10.92
N THR A 111 12.12 7.05 -9.70
CA THR A 111 13.00 8.19 -9.41
C THR A 111 14.37 7.79 -8.87
N ARG A 112 14.52 6.54 -8.42
CA ARG A 112 15.66 6.06 -7.61
C ARG A 112 15.80 6.72 -6.23
N GLU A 113 14.76 7.43 -5.80
CA GLU A 113 14.69 8.13 -4.52
C GLU A 113 13.36 7.83 -3.84
N HIS A 114 13.31 7.98 -2.51
CA HIS A 114 12.06 7.93 -1.76
C HIS A 114 11.51 9.35 -1.57
N LEU A 115 10.32 9.61 -2.11
CA LEU A 115 9.56 10.84 -1.89
C LEU A 115 8.72 10.70 -0.62
N ILE A 116 9.36 11.01 0.52
CA ILE A 116 8.75 10.90 1.85
C ILE A 116 7.51 11.77 1.95
N ARG A 117 6.37 11.15 2.29
CA ARG A 117 5.09 11.84 2.52
C ARG A 117 4.75 11.91 4.00
N PRO A 118 4.30 13.08 4.51
CA PRO A 118 3.81 13.18 5.87
C PRO A 118 2.52 12.35 6.05
N PRO A 119 2.12 12.04 7.29
CA PRO A 119 0.88 11.32 7.57
C PRO A 119 -0.34 11.99 6.92
N LEU A 120 -1.06 11.23 6.09
CA LEU A 120 -2.28 11.69 5.42
C LEU A 120 -3.52 11.54 6.30
N VAL A 121 -3.48 10.57 7.21
CA VAL A 121 -4.51 10.26 8.19
C VAL A 121 -3.82 10.15 9.55
N PRO A 122 -4.35 10.75 10.62
CA PRO A 122 -3.75 10.64 11.94
C PRO A 122 -3.80 9.19 12.44
N PRO A 123 -2.77 8.71 13.16
CA PRO A 123 -2.82 7.41 13.81
C PRO A 123 -3.99 7.28 14.77
N ASN A 124 -4.62 6.11 14.77
CA ASN A 124 -5.70 5.77 15.67
C ASN A 124 -5.27 4.59 16.58
N PRO A 125 -4.92 4.86 17.85
CA PRO A 125 -4.41 3.83 18.76
C PRO A 125 -5.47 2.83 19.24
N SER A 126 -6.75 3.03 18.90
CA SER A 126 -7.83 2.09 19.20
C SER A 126 -8.03 1.01 18.14
N LEU A 127 -7.29 1.09 17.02
CA LEU A 127 -7.36 0.09 15.97
C LEU A 127 -6.59 -1.17 16.37
N GLU A 128 -7.27 -2.30 16.33
CA GLU A 128 -6.72 -3.62 16.62
C GLU A 128 -7.03 -4.56 15.45
N PRO A 129 -6.05 -4.89 14.60
CA PRO A 129 -6.28 -5.83 13.51
C PRO A 129 -6.45 -7.25 14.06
N GLY A 130 -7.47 -7.95 13.57
CA GLY A 130 -7.72 -9.35 13.94
C GLY A 130 -6.59 -10.30 13.49
N PRO A 131 -6.55 -11.55 13.98
CA PRO A 131 -5.56 -12.52 13.56
C PRO A 131 -5.66 -12.85 12.05
N PRO A 132 -4.56 -13.29 11.42
CA PRO A 132 -3.19 -13.32 11.94
C PRO A 132 -2.49 -11.93 11.92
N VAL A 133 -3.13 -10.90 11.37
CA VAL A 133 -2.53 -9.57 11.15
C VAL A 133 -2.11 -8.89 12.46
N GLY A 134 -2.90 -8.95 13.52
CA GLY A 134 -2.48 -8.43 14.83
C GLY A 134 -1.22 -9.07 15.40
N ALA A 135 -1.02 -10.36 15.16
CA ALA A 135 0.22 -11.04 15.55
C ALA A 135 1.40 -10.61 14.67
N TYR A 136 1.17 -10.35 13.39
CA TYR A 136 2.17 -9.82 12.46
C TYR A 136 2.67 -8.46 12.92
N GLU A 137 1.76 -7.53 13.22
CA GLU A 137 2.13 -6.18 13.71
C GLU A 137 2.87 -6.23 15.06
N ALA A 138 2.47 -7.14 15.95
CA ALA A 138 3.20 -7.37 17.20
C ALA A 138 4.63 -7.87 16.95
N ALA A 139 4.84 -8.76 15.99
CA ALA A 139 6.17 -9.26 15.62
C ALA A 139 7.02 -8.20 14.92
N MET A 140 6.43 -7.33 14.07
CA MET A 140 7.08 -6.15 13.51
C MET A 140 7.59 -5.21 14.62
N ALA A 141 6.75 -4.94 15.62
CA ALA A 141 7.08 -4.07 16.75
C ALA A 141 8.11 -4.70 17.72
N ALA A 142 8.17 -6.03 17.79
CA ALA A 142 9.16 -6.77 18.57
C ALA A 142 10.49 -6.96 17.81
N GLY A 143 10.49 -6.83 16.47
CA GLY A 143 11.65 -7.12 15.64
C GLY A 143 11.97 -8.61 15.60
N ASP A 144 10.93 -9.44 15.42
CA ASP A 144 11.05 -10.91 15.44
C ASP A 144 10.74 -11.51 14.04
N PRO A 145 11.77 -11.65 13.18
CA PRO A 145 11.65 -12.30 11.87
C PRO A 145 11.07 -13.71 11.92
N ALA A 146 11.42 -14.50 12.96
CA ALA A 146 10.96 -15.88 13.06
C ALA A 146 9.46 -15.93 13.37
N ALA A 147 8.98 -15.05 14.25
CA ALA A 147 7.55 -14.91 14.50
C ALA A 147 6.78 -14.41 13.27
N LEU A 148 7.34 -13.49 12.48
CA LEU A 148 6.73 -13.04 11.24
C LEU A 148 6.56 -14.19 10.24
N ASP A 149 7.60 -14.98 10.03
CA ASP A 149 7.57 -16.10 9.07
C ASP A 149 6.61 -17.22 9.46
N ALA A 150 6.49 -17.49 10.76
CA ALA A 150 5.59 -18.50 11.29
C ALA A 150 4.10 -18.19 11.06
N LEU A 151 3.76 -16.95 10.68
CA LEU A 151 2.38 -16.53 10.40
C LEU A 151 1.94 -16.81 8.95
N PHE A 152 2.86 -17.26 8.08
CA PHE A 152 2.53 -17.53 6.69
C PHE A 152 2.21 -18.99 6.42
N GLU A 153 1.43 -19.20 5.38
CA GLU A 153 1.43 -20.46 4.67
C GLU A 153 2.84 -20.82 4.16
N ALA A 154 3.07 -22.11 3.94
CA ALA A 154 4.36 -22.60 3.41
C ALA A 154 4.74 -21.89 2.10
N ASP A 155 3.74 -21.60 1.27
CA ASP A 155 3.86 -20.87 0.00
C ASP A 155 3.45 -19.38 0.09
N GLY A 156 3.15 -18.88 1.28
CA GLY A 156 2.82 -17.48 1.48
C GLY A 156 4.00 -16.55 1.15
N TYR A 157 3.73 -15.29 0.85
CA TYR A 157 4.78 -14.35 0.44
C TYR A 157 4.65 -12.96 1.07
N VAL A 158 5.78 -12.29 1.23
CA VAL A 158 5.85 -10.85 1.43
C VAL A 158 6.36 -10.20 0.15
N ARG A 159 5.80 -9.05 -0.24
CA ARG A 159 6.28 -8.25 -1.37
C ARG A 159 6.60 -6.84 -0.92
N GLU A 160 7.83 -6.43 -1.18
CA GLU A 160 8.30 -5.07 -0.95
C GLU A 160 7.55 -4.05 -1.84
N PRO A 161 7.63 -2.75 -1.53
CA PRO A 161 7.05 -1.69 -2.34
C PRO A 161 7.61 -1.60 -3.77
N ALA A 162 8.86 -2.04 -3.99
CA ALA A 162 9.58 -1.89 -5.25
C ALA A 162 9.16 -2.85 -6.38
N GLY A 163 8.14 -3.70 -6.17
CA GLY A 163 7.51 -4.47 -7.24
C GLY A 163 7.72 -5.98 -7.18
N ALA A 164 7.27 -6.66 -8.23
CA ALA A 164 7.19 -8.12 -8.28
C ALA A 164 8.56 -8.83 -8.17
N SER A 165 9.64 -8.16 -8.59
CA SER A 165 11.01 -8.65 -8.44
C SER A 165 11.47 -8.76 -6.98
N PHE A 166 10.79 -8.08 -6.05
CA PHE A 166 11.07 -8.07 -4.61
C PHE A 166 9.98 -8.81 -3.84
N LYS A 167 9.61 -9.98 -4.37
CA LYS A 167 8.64 -10.90 -3.79
C LYS A 167 9.39 -12.08 -3.17
N HIS A 168 9.21 -12.26 -1.86
CA HIS A 168 9.88 -13.28 -1.08
C HIS A 168 8.88 -14.34 -0.62
N LYS A 169 9.11 -15.60 -0.99
CA LYS A 169 8.14 -16.69 -0.82
C LYS A 169 8.75 -17.85 -0.04
N GLY A 170 7.96 -18.45 0.86
CA GLY A 170 8.42 -19.56 1.69
C GLY A 170 9.67 -19.18 2.47
N ALA A 171 10.70 -20.04 2.46
CA ALA A 171 11.95 -19.79 3.18
C ALA A 171 12.70 -18.52 2.73
N ASP A 172 12.44 -18.02 1.51
CA ASP A 172 13.08 -16.79 1.01
C ASP A 172 12.59 -15.52 1.72
N ARG A 173 11.47 -15.57 2.47
CA ARG A 173 11.01 -14.42 3.28
C ARG A 173 12.09 -13.92 4.25
N MET A 174 12.99 -14.79 4.69
CA MET A 174 14.14 -14.42 5.53
C MET A 174 15.15 -13.50 4.82
N SER A 175 15.25 -13.54 3.49
CA SER A 175 16.13 -12.62 2.76
C SER A 175 15.63 -11.19 2.81
N PHE A 176 14.33 -10.99 3.06
CA PHE A 176 13.74 -9.68 3.32
C PHE A 176 13.81 -9.32 4.81
N TYR A 177 13.31 -10.19 5.69
CA TYR A 177 13.22 -9.86 7.12
C TYR A 177 14.59 -9.71 7.79
N GLY A 178 15.60 -10.50 7.41
CA GLY A 178 16.94 -10.40 7.99
C GLY A 178 17.52 -8.99 7.85
N PRO A 179 17.66 -8.45 6.62
CA PRO A 179 18.10 -7.08 6.41
C PRO A 179 17.16 -6.02 7.02
N ALA A 180 15.84 -6.14 6.81
CA ALA A 180 14.88 -5.15 7.28
C ALA A 180 14.90 -4.94 8.81
N PHE A 181 15.18 -6.01 9.58
CA PHE A 181 15.23 -5.98 11.04
C PHE A 181 16.64 -5.99 11.61
N SER A 182 17.67 -5.92 10.77
CA SER A 182 19.08 -5.91 11.21
C SER A 182 19.39 -4.72 12.14
N GLY A 183 18.70 -3.58 11.91
CA GLY A 183 18.75 -2.39 12.75
C GLY A 183 17.83 -2.41 13.96
N GLY A 184 16.94 -3.40 14.09
CA GLY A 184 15.93 -3.49 15.14
C GLY A 184 14.48 -3.38 14.63
N PRO A 185 13.51 -3.23 15.55
CA PRO A 185 12.07 -3.31 15.23
C PRO A 185 11.56 -2.14 14.40
N VAL A 186 10.48 -2.37 13.65
CA VAL A 186 9.79 -1.36 12.82
C VAL A 186 8.33 -1.29 13.26
N PRO A 187 8.02 -0.64 14.39
CA PRO A 187 6.64 -0.50 14.83
C PRO A 187 5.87 0.44 13.89
N LEU A 188 4.71 -0.02 13.43
CA LEU A 188 3.81 0.80 12.64
C LEU A 188 2.69 1.37 13.52
N LYS A 189 2.31 2.62 13.27
CA LYS A 189 1.15 3.26 13.91
C LYS A 189 -0.02 3.24 12.94
N LEU A 190 -1.02 2.40 13.21
CA LEU A 190 -2.17 2.23 12.33
C LEU A 190 -3.05 3.48 12.30
N CYS A 191 -3.55 3.83 11.11
CA CYS A 191 -4.43 4.98 10.88
C CYS A 191 -5.86 4.56 10.53
N THR A 192 -5.99 3.55 9.67
CA THR A 192 -7.26 3.03 9.14
C THR A 192 -7.17 1.51 9.02
N ILE A 193 -8.26 0.78 9.25
CA ILE A 193 -8.39 -0.65 8.90
C ILE A 193 -9.60 -0.85 7.98
N ILE A 194 -9.41 -1.60 6.89
CA ILE A 194 -10.45 -2.01 5.94
C ILE A 194 -10.35 -3.53 5.82
N ASP A 195 -11.32 -4.26 6.37
CA ASP A 195 -11.26 -5.72 6.48
C ASP A 195 -12.58 -6.34 6.01
N ASP A 196 -12.50 -7.33 5.12
CA ASP A 196 -13.65 -8.15 4.67
C ASP A 196 -13.61 -9.59 5.22
N GLY A 197 -12.66 -9.86 6.12
CA GLY A 197 -12.40 -11.18 6.70
C GLY A 197 -11.45 -12.05 5.89
N ALA A 198 -11.39 -11.89 4.56
CA ALA A 198 -10.45 -12.60 3.69
C ALA A 198 -9.16 -11.81 3.50
N ALA A 199 -9.26 -10.49 3.38
CA ALA A 199 -8.14 -9.57 3.29
C ALA A 199 -8.34 -8.37 4.21
N LEU A 200 -7.23 -7.81 4.68
CA LEU A 200 -7.20 -6.59 5.47
C LEU A 200 -6.21 -5.61 4.84
N ALA A 201 -6.66 -4.40 4.55
CA ALA A 201 -5.81 -3.28 4.20
C ALA A 201 -5.74 -2.29 5.38
N PHE A 202 -4.56 -1.72 5.63
CA PHE A 202 -4.44 -0.61 6.56
C PHE A 202 -3.50 0.47 6.06
N GLU A 203 -3.77 1.69 6.48
CA GLU A 203 -2.88 2.84 6.35
C GLU A 203 -2.09 2.98 7.66
N TYR A 204 -0.82 3.39 7.58
CA TYR A 204 0.04 3.54 8.75
C TYR A 204 0.98 4.73 8.66
N VAL A 205 1.55 5.06 9.81
CA VAL A 205 2.72 5.93 9.95
C VAL A 205 3.90 5.10 10.45
N CYS A 206 5.03 5.20 9.76
CA CYS A 206 6.33 4.78 10.25
C CYS A 206 7.11 6.02 10.70
N ASP A 207 7.41 6.11 11.99
CA ASP A 207 8.20 7.22 12.57
C ASP A 207 9.37 6.74 13.43
N ARG A 208 9.66 5.43 13.39
CA ARG A 208 10.78 4.82 14.08
C ARG A 208 11.22 3.55 13.35
N TRP A 209 12.53 3.35 13.26
CA TRP A 209 13.13 2.12 12.76
C TRP A 209 14.35 1.76 13.61
N GLY A 210 14.26 0.65 14.33
CA GLY A 210 15.27 0.28 15.30
C GLY A 210 15.42 1.35 16.39
N PRO A 211 16.65 1.82 16.68
CA PRO A 211 16.90 2.91 17.62
C PRO A 211 16.68 4.31 17.02
N ALA A 212 16.46 4.43 15.71
CA ALA A 212 16.38 5.72 15.02
C ALA A 212 14.94 6.26 14.98
N ASP A 213 14.78 7.51 15.39
CA ASP A 213 13.56 8.28 15.13
C ASP A 213 13.58 8.78 13.68
N LEU A 214 12.45 8.64 12.99
CA LEU A 214 12.26 9.08 11.61
C LEU A 214 11.27 10.25 11.56
N PRO A 215 11.39 11.17 10.59
CA PRO A 215 10.25 12.00 10.21
C PRO A 215 9.04 11.08 9.94
N PRO A 216 7.83 11.37 10.43
CA PRO A 216 6.68 10.51 10.20
C PRO A 216 6.40 10.30 8.71
N GLN A 217 6.39 9.05 8.27
CA GLN A 217 6.23 8.66 6.86
C GLN A 217 4.95 7.85 6.67
N ALA A 218 4.12 8.23 5.70
CA ALA A 218 2.88 7.52 5.38
C ALA A 218 3.17 6.25 4.55
N GLY A 219 2.46 5.17 4.87
CA GLY A 219 2.49 3.94 4.09
C GLY A 219 1.16 3.20 4.17
N SER A 220 1.03 2.14 3.39
CA SER A 220 -0.10 1.22 3.46
C SER A 220 0.34 -0.22 3.17
N ALA A 221 -0.40 -1.19 3.70
CA ALA A 221 -0.15 -2.60 3.48
C ALA A 221 -1.45 -3.36 3.36
N VAL A 222 -1.41 -4.46 2.61
CA VAL A 222 -2.52 -5.41 2.48
C VAL A 222 -2.08 -6.82 2.84
N TYR A 223 -2.91 -7.46 3.65
CA TYR A 223 -2.74 -8.80 4.19
C TYR A 223 -3.83 -9.69 3.62
N VAL A 224 -3.46 -10.84 3.05
CA VAL A 224 -4.41 -11.84 2.57
C VAL A 224 -4.33 -13.05 3.48
N ARG A 225 -5.48 -13.41 4.05
CA ARG A 225 -5.62 -14.57 4.92
C ARG A 225 -5.95 -15.79 4.07
N SER A 226 -5.33 -16.92 4.42
CA SER A 226 -5.69 -18.21 3.88
C SER A 226 -6.88 -18.80 4.65
N ALA A 227 -7.48 -19.86 4.09
CA ALA A 227 -8.55 -20.60 4.76
C ALA A 227 -8.10 -21.30 6.06
N SER A 228 -6.79 -21.46 6.30
CA SER A 228 -6.25 -22.07 7.52
C SER A 228 -6.13 -21.08 8.69
N GLY A 229 -6.26 -19.77 8.42
CA GLY A 229 -6.02 -18.70 9.39
C GLY A 229 -4.59 -18.15 9.38
N LEU A 230 -3.75 -18.58 8.43
CA LEU A 230 -2.41 -18.03 8.18
C LEU A 230 -2.45 -16.95 7.08
N LEU A 231 -1.29 -16.38 6.74
CA LEU A 231 -1.12 -15.40 5.66
C LEU A 231 -0.72 -16.09 4.35
N ASP A 232 -1.50 -15.84 3.29
CA ASP A 232 -1.10 -16.12 1.91
C ASP A 232 -0.20 -15.00 1.36
N ALA A 233 -0.45 -13.76 1.76
CA ALA A 233 0.30 -12.61 1.28
C ALA A 233 0.37 -11.46 2.27
N VAL A 234 1.49 -10.75 2.26
CA VAL A 234 1.65 -9.38 2.76
C VAL A 234 2.22 -8.53 1.63
N ARG A 235 1.55 -7.45 1.27
CA ARG A 235 1.96 -6.55 0.18
C ARG A 235 2.09 -5.15 0.73
N ILE A 236 3.30 -4.61 0.66
CA ILE A 236 3.64 -3.29 1.21
C ILE A 236 3.58 -2.27 0.09
N TYR A 237 2.98 -1.12 0.36
CA TYR A 237 2.77 0.01 -0.54
C TYR A 237 3.17 1.28 0.20
N ASP A 238 4.45 1.60 0.15
CA ASP A 238 4.95 2.81 0.78
C ASP A 238 6.15 3.37 0.00
N ASP A 239 6.61 4.51 0.48
CA ASP A 239 7.89 5.06 0.08
C ASP A 239 8.70 5.41 1.32
N VAL A 240 8.63 4.53 2.33
CA VAL A 240 9.33 4.72 3.60
C VAL A 240 10.82 4.60 3.35
N ALA A 241 11.55 5.69 3.60
CA ALA A 241 13.00 5.67 3.57
C ALA A 241 13.52 5.10 4.91
N PRO A 242 14.36 4.05 4.89
CA PRO A 242 15.03 3.60 6.09
C PRO A 242 16.07 4.63 6.59
N PRO A 243 16.52 4.51 7.85
CA PRO A 243 17.67 5.29 8.34
C PRO A 243 18.91 5.05 7.46
N PRO A 244 19.63 6.11 7.06
CA PRO A 244 20.86 5.97 6.25
C PRO A 244 21.91 5.06 6.89
N GLU A 245 22.02 5.07 8.22
CA GLU A 245 23.08 4.41 8.98
C GLU A 245 22.89 2.88 9.12
N LEU A 246 21.75 2.33 8.69
CA LEU A 246 21.46 0.89 8.76
C LEU A 246 21.99 0.10 7.56
N PHE A 247 22.43 0.79 6.50
CA PHE A 247 22.85 0.16 5.24
C PHE A 247 24.26 0.59 4.78
N GLU A 248 25.05 1.22 5.68
CA GLU A 248 26.49 1.50 5.53
C GLU A 248 27.39 0.40 6.13
#